data_AF-A0A4P6JJA1-F1
#
_entry.id   AF-A0A4P6JJA1-F1
#
_cell.length_a   1.000
_cell.length_b   1.000
_cell.length_c   1.000
_cell.angle_alpha   90.00
_cell.angle_beta   90.00
_cell.angle_gamma   90.00
#
_symmetry.space_group_name_H-M   'P 1'
#
loop_
_entity.id
_entity.type
_entity.pdbx_description
1 polymer ?
#
loop_
_entity_poly.entity_id
_entity_poly.type
_entity_poly.pdbx_seq_one_letter_code
_entity_poly.pdbx_strand_id
1 'polypeptide(L)'
;MGTRSNIGIQNLDGSYDVIYCHWDGYPSHNGKILYEHYQDIEKIKQLLALGDLSSLGEEIGEKHPFDTIHMTEAQRQAHEKKYGKICTAYARDRNETDTEARHYKNYDELCAMLEEAWTEWVYFYRMEDGKWYYTNNPSPTWFKCCGTEQMQTSLLTPEAWQNKVI
;
A
#
# COMPACT_ATOMS: atom_id res chain seq x y z
N MET A 1 0.08 -6.47 15.69
CA MET A 1 -0.30 -7.35 14.57
C MET A 1 -1.08 -6.47 13.62
N GLY A 2 -0.54 -6.19 12.43
CA GLY A 2 -1.15 -5.31 11.44
C GLY A 2 -1.69 -6.09 10.25
N THR A 3 -2.67 -5.52 9.57
CA THR A 3 -3.14 -5.97 8.25
C THR A 3 -2.25 -5.33 7.21
N ARG A 4 -1.47 -6.12 6.48
CA ARG A 4 -0.45 -5.62 5.56
C ARG A 4 -1.03 -5.49 4.16
N SER A 5 -0.39 -4.63 3.37
CA SER A 5 -0.72 -4.47 1.97
C SER A 5 0.49 -4.22 1.10
N ASN A 6 0.39 -4.59 -0.16
CA ASN A 6 1.24 -4.08 -1.22
C ASN A 6 0.48 -3.01 -2.01
N ILE A 7 1.16 -1.92 -2.34
CA ILE A 7 0.59 -0.80 -3.09
C ILE A 7 1.50 -0.55 -4.28
N GLY A 8 0.95 -0.52 -5.49
CA GLY A 8 1.76 -0.35 -6.68
C GLY A 8 1.05 0.29 -7.85
N ILE A 9 1.79 0.41 -8.94
CA ILE A 9 1.31 0.86 -10.24
C ILE A 9 1.55 -0.23 -11.28
N GLN A 10 0.61 -0.39 -12.20
CA GLN A 10 0.80 -1.11 -13.45
C GLN A 10 1.09 -0.09 -14.56
N ASN A 11 2.33 -0.12 -15.05
CA ASN A 11 2.82 0.78 -16.09
C ASN A 11 2.25 0.42 -17.47
N LEU A 12 2.35 1.34 -18.42
CA LEU A 12 1.84 1.16 -19.80
C LEU A 12 2.55 0.05 -20.58
N ASP A 13 3.77 -0.33 -20.19
CA ASP A 13 4.53 -1.44 -20.79
C ASP A 13 4.19 -2.80 -20.16
N GLY A 14 3.28 -2.83 -19.18
CA GLY A 14 2.89 -4.04 -18.45
C GLY A 14 3.78 -4.39 -17.26
N SER A 15 4.79 -3.56 -16.95
CA SER A 15 5.59 -3.71 -15.73
C SER A 15 4.87 -3.16 -14.49
N TYR A 16 5.40 -3.47 -13.31
CA TYR A 16 4.84 -3.07 -12.02
C TYR A 16 5.91 -2.48 -11.11
N ASP A 17 5.58 -1.38 -10.43
CA ASP A 17 6.38 -0.85 -9.32
C ASP A 17 5.55 -0.91 -8.04
N VAL A 18 6.11 -1.49 -6.97
CA VAL A 18 5.35 -1.87 -5.77
C VAL A 18 6.13 -1.53 -4.50
N ILE A 19 5.44 -0.95 -3.52
CA ILE A 19 5.91 -0.76 -2.15
C ILE A 19 5.07 -1.58 -1.18
N TYR A 20 5.66 -1.90 -0.04
CA TYR A 20 4.98 -2.53 1.09
C TYR A 20 4.37 -1.48 2.03
N CYS A 21 3.25 -1.83 2.67
CA CYS A 21 2.63 -1.04 3.73
C CYS A 21 2.19 -1.94 4.89
N HIS A 22 2.60 -1.61 6.11
CA HIS A 22 2.47 -2.50 7.28
C HIS A 22 1.09 -2.49 7.94
N TRP A 23 0.45 -1.32 8.03
CA TRP A 23 -0.78 -1.13 8.77
C TRP A 23 -2.00 -0.93 7.86
N ASP A 24 -3.14 -1.38 8.38
CA ASP A 24 -4.48 -1.07 7.91
C ASP A 24 -4.77 -1.31 6.42
N GLY A 25 -4.15 -2.36 5.87
CA GLY A 25 -4.24 -2.78 4.47
C GLY A 25 -5.64 -3.10 3.96
N TYR A 26 -6.69 -3.06 4.77
CA TYR A 26 -8.05 -3.42 4.36
C TYR A 26 -8.70 -2.37 3.43
N PRO A 27 -9.65 -2.76 2.54
CA PRO A 27 -10.24 -1.84 1.58
C PRO A 27 -10.95 -0.64 2.20
N SER A 28 -11.54 -0.79 3.39
CA SER A 28 -12.21 0.31 4.10
C SER A 28 -11.26 1.34 4.72
N HIS A 29 -9.93 1.13 4.68
CA HIS A 29 -8.93 2.13 5.07
C HIS A 29 -7.92 2.40 3.97
N ASN A 30 -6.93 1.53 3.72
CA ASN A 30 -5.94 1.82 2.66
C ASN A 30 -6.60 1.95 1.29
N GLY A 31 -7.53 1.04 0.96
CA GLY A 31 -8.29 1.16 -0.30
C GLY A 31 -9.06 2.47 -0.40
N LYS A 32 -9.75 2.88 0.67
CA LYS A 32 -10.45 4.17 0.73
C LYS A 32 -9.50 5.35 0.51
N ILE A 33 -8.35 5.37 1.18
CA ILE A 33 -7.37 6.46 1.03
C ILE A 33 -6.85 6.54 -0.40
N LEU A 34 -6.47 5.40 -1.00
CA LEU A 34 -6.00 5.36 -2.39
C LEU A 34 -7.08 5.86 -3.35
N TYR A 35 -8.32 5.40 -3.17
CA TYR A 35 -9.46 5.80 -3.98
C TYR A 35 -9.79 7.30 -3.86
N GLU A 36 -9.69 7.89 -2.67
CA GLU A 36 -10.10 9.28 -2.40
C GLU A 36 -8.98 10.30 -2.62
N HIS A 37 -7.71 9.93 -2.45
CA HIS A 37 -6.60 10.88 -2.39
C HIS A 37 -5.47 10.66 -3.39
N TYR A 38 -5.46 9.54 -4.12
CA TYR A 38 -4.37 9.15 -5.02
C TYR A 38 -4.90 8.80 -6.42
N GLN A 39 -5.51 9.75 -7.13
CA GLN A 39 -5.92 9.59 -8.54
C GLN A 39 -4.96 10.27 -9.53
N ASP A 40 -4.14 11.20 -9.03
CA ASP A 40 -3.09 11.86 -9.79
C ASP A 40 -1.86 10.96 -9.86
N ILE A 41 -1.47 10.63 -11.10
CA ILE A 41 -0.30 9.80 -11.40
C ILE A 41 1.00 10.33 -10.78
N GLU A 42 1.20 11.65 -10.73
CA GLU A 42 2.40 12.24 -10.16
C GLU A 42 2.41 12.13 -8.63
N LYS A 43 1.23 12.21 -7.99
CA LYS A 43 1.11 11.95 -6.55
C LYS A 43 1.33 10.47 -6.23
N ILE A 44 0.86 9.56 -7.08
CA ILE A 44 1.12 8.11 -6.94
C ILE A 44 2.62 7.81 -7.08
N LYS A 45 3.30 8.40 -8.07
CA LYS A 45 4.76 8.24 -8.20
C LYS A 45 5.52 8.77 -6.98
N GLN A 46 5.09 9.90 -6.41
CA GLN A 46 5.66 10.41 -5.16
C GLN A 46 5.44 9.44 -3.99
N LEU A 47 4.28 8.78 -3.92
CA LEU A 47 4.01 7.74 -2.93
C LEU A 47 4.98 6.58 -3.07
N LEU A 48 5.16 6.05 -4.29
CA LEU A 48 6.10 4.96 -4.54
C LEU A 48 7.56 5.37 -4.27
N ALA A 49 7.91 6.63 -4.55
CA ALA A 49 9.25 7.17 -4.27
C ALA A 49 9.56 7.30 -2.77
N LEU A 50 8.56 7.30 -1.88
CA LEU A 50 8.80 7.20 -0.43
C LEU A 50 9.36 5.83 -0.03
N GLY A 51 9.09 4.79 -0.84
CA GLY A 51 9.38 3.41 -0.49
C GLY A 51 8.34 2.81 0.46
N ASP A 52 8.74 1.76 1.17
CA ASP A 52 7.88 1.03 2.09
C ASP A 52 7.38 1.92 3.23
N LEU A 53 6.14 1.67 3.62
CA LEU A 53 5.40 2.46 4.59
C LEU A 53 5.11 1.65 5.85
N SER A 54 5.18 2.35 6.98
CA SER A 54 4.52 1.89 8.19
C SER A 54 3.01 2.03 8.02
N SER A 55 2.54 3.23 7.69
CA SER A 55 1.13 3.55 7.48
C SER A 55 0.94 4.49 6.29
N LEU A 56 -0.16 4.27 5.57
CA LEU A 56 -0.59 5.12 4.47
C LEU A 56 -1.37 6.32 5.00
N GLY A 57 -1.05 7.52 4.50
CA GLY A 57 -1.80 8.76 4.78
C GLY A 57 -2.48 9.31 3.53
N GLU A 58 -3.37 10.28 3.71
CA GLU A 58 -4.04 11.04 2.65
C GLU A 58 -3.04 11.84 1.78
N GLU A 59 -1.92 12.26 2.38
CA GLU A 59 -0.90 13.10 1.74
C GLU A 59 0.52 12.54 1.91
N ILE A 60 1.41 12.87 0.97
CA ILE A 60 2.84 12.45 1.03
C ILE A 60 3.51 13.01 2.28
N GLY A 61 3.34 14.32 2.52
CA GLY A 61 3.84 15.01 3.72
C GLY A 61 5.35 15.18 3.80
N GLU A 62 5.81 15.51 5.01
CA GLU A 62 7.21 15.81 5.35
C GLU A 62 7.79 14.80 6.35
N LYS A 63 9.11 14.85 6.55
CA LYS A 63 9.78 14.04 7.57
C LYS A 63 9.25 14.38 8.96
N HIS A 64 8.88 13.35 9.73
CA HIS A 64 8.33 13.53 11.08
C HIS A 64 8.76 12.37 12.01
N PRO A 65 8.55 12.48 13.34
CA PRO A 65 8.89 11.40 14.26
C PRO A 65 8.13 10.11 13.90
N PHE A 66 8.88 9.03 13.64
CA PHE A 66 8.33 7.74 13.18
C PHE A 66 7.44 7.05 14.22
N ASP A 67 7.86 7.06 15.48
CA ASP A 67 7.11 6.48 16.58
C ASP A 67 6.81 7.51 17.65
N THR A 68 5.85 7.15 18.51
CA THR A 68 5.39 8.00 19.61
C THR A 68 5.59 7.32 20.97
N ILE A 69 6.42 6.26 21.04
CA ILE A 69 6.51 5.41 22.25
C ILE A 69 7.07 6.15 23.47
N HIS A 70 7.88 7.18 23.23
CA HIS A 70 8.48 8.01 24.27
C HIS A 70 7.75 9.34 24.50
N MET A 71 6.60 9.55 23.84
CA MET A 71 5.83 10.77 23.95
C MET A 71 4.80 10.69 25.08
N THR A 72 4.60 11.81 25.78
CA THR A 72 3.45 12.02 26.66
C THR A 72 2.14 12.04 25.88
N GLU A 73 1.01 11.85 26.56
CA GLU A 73 -0.30 11.90 25.92
C GLU A 73 -0.56 13.21 25.16
N ALA A 74 -0.21 14.34 25.75
CA ALA A 74 -0.34 15.64 25.10
C ALA A 74 0.53 15.75 23.82
N GLN A 75 1.72 15.17 23.84
CA GLN A 75 2.60 15.13 22.66
C GLN A 75 2.06 14.19 21.58
N ARG A 76 1.48 13.04 21.95
CA ARG A 76 0.84 12.12 20.99
C ARG A 76 -0.35 12.78 20.30
N GLN A 77 -1.19 13.49 21.05
CA GLN A 77 -2.32 14.24 20.48
C GLN A 77 -1.84 15.36 19.54
N ALA A 78 -0.76 16.05 19.91
CA ALA A 78 -0.16 17.07 19.05
C ALA A 78 0.48 16.45 17.78
N HIS A 79 1.12 15.29 17.90
CA HIS A 79 1.68 14.53 16.79
C HIS A 79 0.58 14.08 15.83
N GLU A 80 -0.46 13.41 16.33
CA GLU A 80 -1.62 12.96 15.55
C GLU A 80 -2.29 14.14 14.82
N LYS A 81 -2.52 15.25 15.52
CA LYS A 81 -3.11 16.45 14.93
C LYS A 81 -2.27 17.02 13.78
N LYS A 82 -0.94 16.90 13.85
CA LYS A 82 -0.03 17.45 12.86
C LYS A 82 0.26 16.48 11.71
N TYR A 83 0.38 15.18 12.00
CA TYR A 83 0.92 14.18 11.07
C TYR A 83 -0.03 13.01 10.78
N GLY A 84 -1.16 12.87 11.47
CA GLY A 84 -2.08 11.72 11.32
C GLY A 84 -2.69 11.56 9.92
N LYS A 85 -2.55 12.57 9.06
CA LYS A 85 -3.00 12.56 7.65
C LYS A 85 -1.89 12.31 6.63
N ILE A 86 -0.62 12.30 7.04
CA ILE A 86 0.50 12.11 6.11
C ILE A 86 1.05 10.68 6.20
N CYS A 87 1.62 10.16 5.11
CA CYS A 87 2.25 8.83 5.10
C CYS A 87 3.36 8.77 6.14
N THR A 88 3.54 7.62 6.81
CA THR A 88 4.73 7.34 7.64
C THR A 88 5.63 6.33 6.91
N ALA A 89 6.79 6.77 6.43
CA ALA A 89 7.68 6.00 5.54
C ALA A 89 8.96 5.54 6.26
N TYR A 90 9.38 4.29 6.04
CA TYR A 90 10.54 3.72 6.72
C TYR A 90 11.84 4.44 6.38
N ALA A 91 12.13 4.66 5.09
CA ALA A 91 13.31 5.41 4.67
C ALA A 91 13.27 6.86 5.15
N ARG A 92 12.18 7.59 4.87
CA ARG A 92 12.11 9.03 5.19
C ARG A 92 12.14 9.30 6.70
N ASP A 93 11.36 8.57 7.48
CA ASP A 93 11.07 8.93 8.89
C ASP A 93 11.93 8.14 9.88
N ARG A 94 12.37 6.92 9.53
CA ARG A 94 13.23 6.06 10.35
C ARG A 94 14.66 5.87 9.80
N ASN A 95 14.95 6.41 8.61
CA ASN A 95 16.24 6.27 7.91
C ASN A 95 16.62 4.82 7.61
N GLU A 96 15.63 3.98 7.33
CA GLU A 96 15.91 2.61 6.86
C GLU A 96 16.40 2.60 5.42
N THR A 97 17.13 1.53 5.08
CA THR A 97 17.59 1.23 3.74
C THR A 97 16.84 0.02 3.18
N ASP A 98 16.94 -0.22 1.88
CA ASP A 98 16.37 -1.39 1.22
C ASP A 98 14.83 -1.43 1.29
N THR A 99 14.23 -0.24 1.34
CA THR A 99 12.78 -0.02 1.38
C THR A 99 12.26 0.63 0.09
N GLU A 100 13.07 0.74 -0.96
CA GLU A 100 12.65 1.32 -2.22
C GLU A 100 11.56 0.50 -2.91
N ALA A 101 10.78 1.16 -3.78
CA ALA A 101 9.82 0.47 -4.63
C ALA A 101 10.52 -0.61 -5.47
N ARG A 102 9.93 -1.80 -5.49
CA ARG A 102 10.44 -2.94 -6.25
C ARG A 102 9.79 -2.97 -7.63
N HIS A 103 10.63 -3.19 -8.64
CA HIS A 103 10.21 -3.28 -10.03
C HIS A 103 10.06 -4.75 -10.48
N TYR A 104 8.96 -5.06 -11.15
CA TYR A 104 8.67 -6.37 -11.74
C TYR A 104 8.33 -6.18 -13.21
N LYS A 105 9.00 -6.94 -14.09
CA LYS A 105 8.89 -6.71 -15.54
C LYS A 105 7.52 -7.06 -16.12
N ASN A 106 6.80 -7.94 -15.44
CA ASN A 106 5.53 -8.47 -15.88
C ASN A 106 4.76 -9.07 -14.69
N TYR A 107 3.56 -9.55 -15.03
CA TYR A 107 2.63 -10.16 -14.09
C TYR A 107 3.20 -11.43 -13.40
N ASP A 108 3.98 -12.26 -14.09
CA ASP A 108 4.51 -13.50 -13.53
C ASP A 108 5.56 -13.23 -12.45
N GLU A 109 6.46 -12.26 -12.69
CA GLU A 109 7.45 -11.82 -11.69
C GLU A 109 6.77 -11.23 -10.45
N LEU A 110 5.69 -10.47 -10.64
CA LEU A 110 4.88 -9.91 -9.54
C LEU A 110 4.22 -11.03 -8.73
N CYS A 111 3.62 -12.02 -9.39
CA CYS A 111 3.00 -13.18 -8.74
C CYS A 111 3.98 -13.96 -7.88
N ALA A 112 5.16 -14.25 -8.41
CA ALA A 112 6.20 -14.96 -7.67
C ALA A 112 6.56 -14.24 -6.36
N MET A 113 6.61 -12.91 -6.37
CA MET A 113 6.82 -12.14 -5.15
C MET A 113 5.62 -12.20 -4.20
N LEU A 114 4.39 -12.05 -4.72
CA LEU A 114 3.19 -12.02 -3.88
C LEU A 114 2.88 -13.36 -3.20
N GLU A 115 3.30 -14.47 -3.79
CA GLU A 115 3.28 -15.79 -3.14
C GLU A 115 4.09 -15.80 -1.83
N GLU A 116 5.16 -15.00 -1.77
CA GLU A 116 6.10 -14.90 -0.65
C GLU A 116 5.97 -13.60 0.16
N ALA A 117 5.02 -12.71 -0.16
CA ALA A 117 5.00 -11.35 0.39
C ALA A 117 4.40 -11.24 1.81
N TRP A 118 3.74 -12.28 2.32
CA TRP A 118 3.02 -12.27 3.61
C TRP A 118 2.08 -11.05 3.75
N THR A 119 1.47 -10.61 2.65
CA THR A 119 0.54 -9.48 2.61
C THR A 119 -0.87 -9.94 2.33
N GLU A 120 -1.84 -9.46 3.11
CA GLU A 120 -3.24 -9.84 2.99
C GLU A 120 -3.96 -9.11 1.84
N TRP A 121 -3.49 -7.92 1.47
CA TRP A 121 -4.12 -7.10 0.42
C TRP A 121 -3.11 -6.57 -0.58
N VAL A 122 -3.57 -6.40 -1.82
CA VAL A 122 -2.75 -5.84 -2.88
C VAL A 122 -3.58 -4.81 -3.66
N TYR A 123 -3.00 -3.64 -3.90
CA TYR A 123 -3.61 -2.52 -4.61
C TYR A 123 -2.75 -2.11 -5.80
N PHE A 124 -3.37 -1.95 -6.97
CA PHE A 124 -2.67 -1.46 -8.17
C PHE A 124 -3.45 -0.34 -8.84
N TYR A 125 -2.76 0.76 -9.10
CA TYR A 125 -3.25 1.76 -10.04
C TYR A 125 -2.86 1.33 -11.46
N ARG A 126 -3.82 1.17 -12.36
CA ARG A 126 -3.53 0.83 -13.75
C ARG A 126 -3.44 2.11 -14.58
N MET A 127 -2.27 2.37 -15.16
CA MET A 127 -2.06 3.58 -15.98
C MET A 127 -2.94 3.62 -17.24
N GLU A 128 -3.28 2.46 -17.80
CA GLU A 128 -4.06 2.37 -19.03
C GLU A 128 -5.48 2.93 -18.88
N ASP A 129 -6.15 2.67 -17.76
CA ASP A 129 -7.54 3.11 -17.51
C ASP A 129 -7.67 4.16 -16.39
N GLY A 130 -6.57 4.45 -15.69
CA GLY A 130 -6.49 5.45 -14.64
C GLY A 130 -7.24 5.07 -13.36
N LYS A 131 -7.36 3.77 -13.06
CA LYS A 131 -8.17 3.27 -11.94
C LYS A 131 -7.39 2.40 -10.97
N TRP A 132 -7.87 2.38 -9.73
CA TRP A 132 -7.41 1.46 -8.71
C TRP A 132 -8.12 0.12 -8.80
N TYR A 133 -7.33 -0.94 -8.66
CA TYR A 133 -7.75 -2.32 -8.53
C TYR A 133 -7.22 -2.87 -7.22
N TYR A 134 -7.91 -3.86 -6.66
CA TYR A 134 -7.47 -4.53 -5.45
C TYR A 134 -7.78 -6.02 -5.49
N THR A 135 -7.02 -6.79 -4.72
CA THR A 135 -7.32 -8.19 -4.46
C THR A 135 -6.94 -8.57 -3.04
N ASN A 136 -7.65 -9.55 -2.49
CA ASN A 136 -7.21 -10.21 -1.27
C ASN A 136 -6.16 -11.24 -1.66
N ASN A 137 -4.97 -11.14 -1.07
CA ASN A 137 -3.92 -12.13 -1.23
C ASN A 137 -3.89 -12.99 0.04
N PRO A 138 -4.51 -14.18 0.04
CA PRO A 138 -4.61 -15.03 1.23
C PRO A 138 -3.29 -15.74 1.58
N SER A 139 -2.14 -15.38 0.98
CA SER A 139 -0.87 -16.04 1.30
C SER A 139 -0.50 -15.84 2.78
N PRO A 140 -0.33 -16.96 3.49
CA PRO A 140 1.03 -17.32 3.80
C PRO A 140 1.24 -18.80 3.48
N THR A 141 1.60 -19.20 2.27
CA THR A 141 2.09 -20.56 1.94
C THR A 141 1.16 -21.79 2.18
N TRP A 142 -0.02 -21.67 2.80
CA TRP A 142 -0.97 -22.80 3.00
C TRP A 142 -2.29 -22.68 2.22
N PHE A 143 -2.64 -21.51 1.69
CA PHE A 143 -3.66 -21.35 0.65
C PHE A 143 -2.96 -21.06 -0.70
N LYS A 144 -2.62 -22.13 -1.44
CA LYS A 144 -2.17 -21.98 -2.83
C LYS A 144 -3.36 -21.54 -3.69
N CYS A 145 -3.44 -20.26 -4.05
CA CYS A 145 -4.40 -19.76 -5.04
C CYS A 145 -3.75 -19.23 -6.33
N CYS A 146 -2.43 -19.35 -6.49
CA CYS A 146 -1.78 -18.98 -7.74
C CYS A 146 -1.78 -20.18 -8.70
N GLY A 147 -2.93 -20.45 -9.31
CA GLY A 147 -2.95 -21.14 -10.60
C GLY A 147 -2.46 -20.19 -11.71
N THR A 148 -2.30 -20.69 -12.92
CA THR A 148 -1.87 -19.96 -14.13
C THR A 148 -2.82 -18.85 -14.59
N GLU A 149 -3.77 -18.43 -13.76
CA GLU A 149 -4.72 -17.36 -14.04
C GLU A 149 -4.27 -16.08 -13.32
N GLN A 150 -4.50 -14.93 -13.96
CA GLN A 150 -4.25 -13.65 -13.32
C GLN A 150 -5.03 -13.54 -12.00
N MET A 151 -4.43 -12.86 -11.02
CA MET A 151 -4.99 -12.57 -9.71
C MET A 151 -6.32 -11.91 -10.00
N GLN A 152 -7.39 -12.50 -9.48
CA GLN A 152 -8.71 -11.91 -9.64
C GLN A 152 -8.71 -10.58 -8.90
N THR A 153 -8.53 -9.50 -9.66
CA THR A 153 -8.58 -8.14 -9.16
C THR A 153 -9.98 -7.59 -9.34
N SER A 154 -10.50 -6.97 -8.29
CA SER A 154 -11.74 -6.20 -8.33
C SER A 154 -11.41 -4.73 -8.55
N LEU A 155 -12.27 -4.01 -9.28
CA LEU A 155 -12.18 -2.56 -9.34
C LEU A 155 -12.41 -2.00 -7.92
N LEU A 156 -11.57 -1.05 -7.51
CA LEU A 156 -11.74 -0.40 -6.22
C LEU A 156 -12.82 0.67 -6.33
N THR A 157 -13.95 0.42 -5.68
CA THR A 157 -15.10 1.32 -5.63
C THR A 157 -15.58 1.49 -4.18
N PRO A 158 -16.41 2.50 -3.87
CA PRO A 158 -16.92 2.72 -2.51
C PRO A 158 -17.63 1.50 -1.90
N GLU A 159 -18.22 0.62 -2.71
CA GLU A 159 -18.85 -0.63 -2.27
C GLU A 159 -17.83 -1.60 -1.64
N ALA A 160 -16.56 -1.53 -2.04
CA ALA A 160 -15.49 -2.36 -1.47
C ALA A 160 -15.30 -2.13 0.03
N TRP A 161 -15.69 -0.97 0.57
CA TRP A 161 -15.57 -0.65 1.99
C TRP A 161 -16.58 -1.40 2.87
N GLN A 162 -17.67 -1.90 2.28
CA GLN A 162 -18.72 -2.61 2.99
C GLN A 162 -18.41 -4.10 3.18
N ASN A 163 -17.43 -4.63 2.44
CA ASN A 163 -16.95 -5.99 2.60
C ASN A 163 -16.09 -6.09 3.87
N LYS A 164 -16.78 -6.14 5.02
CA LYS A 164 -16.20 -6.73 6.23
C LYS A 164 -15.92 -8.18 5.89
N VAL A 165 -14.66 -8.51 5.67
CA VAL A 165 -14.21 -9.91 5.68
C VAL A 165 -14.66 -10.47 7.05
N ILE A 166 -15.54 -11.46 6.98
CA ILE A 166 -16.06 -12.24 8.12
C ILE A 166 -14.93 -13.10 8.66
#